data_AF-A0A4Q7YQA0-F1
#
_entry.id   AF-A0A4Q7YQA0-F1
#
_cell.length_a   1.000
_cell.length_b   1.000
_cell.length_c   1.000
_cell.angle_alpha   90.00
_cell.angle_beta   90.00
_cell.angle_gamma   90.00
#
_symmetry.space_group_name_H-M   'P 1'
#
loop_
_entity.id
_entity.type
_entity.pdbx_description
1 polymer ?
#
loop_
_entity_poly.entity_id
_entity_poly.type
_entity_poly.pdbx_seq_one_letter_code
_entity_poly.pdbx_strand_id
1 'polypeptide(L)'
;MKAVALFLGLTAGSCAQTVVSSGPPATPALMPVVSIPQVSFQFERVGLPVPKFTIVVHEDGTGTYQAQVASVSGGGRAAVQPTASSPPVNRPIKISPPMTETIFKTAHALDHFNMECASKAKNIADTGKKTLSYKGVDGQGSCLYNYSENKSVTQLTETFQAIAFTMDEGRKLEFMHRFDRLGLYSEIDVLSHEVQEKRALEVGNIAPALRAIIADEDLMQKVRERAAKLLAQAEEPK
;
A
#
# COMPACT_ATOMS: atom_id res chain seq x y z
N MET A 1 -42.19 6.90 -78.40
CA MET A 1 -41.98 7.54 -79.71
C MET A 1 -40.90 8.61 -79.56
N LYS A 2 -39.86 8.55 -80.41
CA LYS A 2 -38.87 9.58 -80.79
C LYS A 2 -38.15 10.34 -79.65
N ALA A 3 -36.88 10.08 -79.33
CA ALA A 3 -35.66 10.47 -80.06
C ALA A 3 -35.61 11.97 -80.41
N VAL A 4 -34.58 12.68 -79.92
CA VAL A 4 -33.66 13.56 -80.68
C VAL A 4 -32.64 14.16 -79.71
N ALA A 5 -31.37 14.02 -80.06
CA ALA A 5 -30.21 14.67 -79.47
C ALA A 5 -30.03 16.08 -80.04
N LEU A 6 -29.41 17.01 -79.30
CA LEU A 6 -28.58 18.06 -79.91
C LEU A 6 -27.55 18.63 -78.93
N PHE A 7 -26.45 19.04 -79.54
CA PHE A 7 -25.12 19.34 -79.03
C PHE A 7 -24.90 20.78 -78.50
N LEU A 8 -23.68 20.96 -77.94
CA LEU A 8 -22.79 22.14 -78.00
C LEU A 8 -22.95 23.25 -76.95
N GLY A 9 -21.85 23.50 -76.22
CA GLY A 9 -21.63 24.75 -75.48
C GLY A 9 -20.49 24.70 -74.46
N LEU A 10 -19.23 24.64 -74.94
CA LEU A 10 -18.05 24.94 -74.13
C LEU A 10 -18.08 26.41 -73.68
N THR A 11 -17.96 26.67 -72.37
CA THR A 11 -17.31 27.89 -71.87
C THR A 11 -16.46 27.56 -70.64
N ALA A 12 -15.18 27.92 -70.72
CA ALA A 12 -14.19 27.76 -69.68
C ALA A 12 -14.35 28.90 -68.66
N GLY A 13 -14.81 28.56 -67.45
CA GLY A 13 -14.77 29.44 -66.27
C GLY A 13 -13.67 28.98 -65.33
N SER A 14 -12.55 29.69 -65.33
CA SER A 14 -11.45 29.47 -64.39
C SER A 14 -11.82 30.08 -63.03
N CYS A 15 -12.29 29.25 -62.11
CA CYS A 15 -12.45 29.63 -60.70
C CYS A 15 -11.14 29.32 -59.95
N ALA A 16 -10.42 30.36 -59.55
CA ALA A 16 -9.35 30.26 -58.58
C ALA A 16 -9.94 29.79 -57.23
N GLN A 17 -9.62 28.56 -56.84
CA GLN A 17 -9.95 28.03 -55.51
C GLN A 17 -8.84 28.40 -54.53
N THR A 18 -9.19 29.26 -53.57
CA THR A 18 -8.40 29.51 -52.37
C THR A 18 -8.44 28.24 -51.52
N VAL A 19 -7.32 27.52 -51.46
CA VAL A 19 -7.15 26.35 -50.60
C VAL A 19 -7.05 26.84 -49.17
N VAL A 20 -8.11 26.65 -48.38
CA VAL A 20 -8.09 26.82 -46.93
C VAL A 20 -7.32 25.64 -46.35
N SER A 21 -6.08 25.87 -45.94
CA SER A 21 -5.26 24.87 -45.24
C SER A 21 -5.83 24.67 -43.83
N SER A 22 -6.61 23.62 -43.63
CA SER A 22 -7.00 23.14 -42.30
C SER A 22 -5.81 22.41 -41.67
N GLY A 23 -5.05 23.12 -40.83
CA GLY A 23 -4.05 22.51 -39.96
C GLY A 23 -4.69 21.53 -38.97
N PRO A 24 -3.97 20.48 -38.57
CA PRO A 24 -4.51 19.46 -37.67
C PRO A 24 -4.94 20.08 -36.33
N PRO A 25 -6.03 19.58 -35.72
CA PRO A 25 -6.45 20.06 -34.40
C PRO A 25 -5.34 19.79 -33.40
N ALA A 26 -4.95 20.84 -32.67
CA ALA A 26 -3.99 20.76 -31.60
C ALA A 26 -4.43 19.68 -30.59
N THR A 27 -3.59 18.66 -30.43
CA THR A 27 -3.73 17.65 -29.37
C THR A 27 -3.85 18.39 -28.03
N PRO A 28 -4.89 18.15 -27.22
CA PRO A 28 -4.95 18.73 -25.89
C PRO A 28 -3.73 18.25 -25.12
N ALA A 29 -2.89 19.19 -24.67
CA ALA A 29 -1.76 18.92 -23.82
C ALA A 29 -2.27 18.17 -22.58
N LEU A 30 -1.87 16.90 -22.45
CA LEU A 30 -1.99 16.15 -21.21
C LEU A 30 -1.34 17.01 -20.12
N MET A 31 -2.16 17.52 -19.20
CA MET A 31 -1.64 18.21 -18.02
C MET A 31 -0.66 17.25 -17.32
N PRO A 32 0.49 17.73 -16.84
CA PRO A 32 1.36 16.90 -16.03
C PRO A 32 0.56 16.49 -14.79
N VAL A 33 0.24 15.20 -14.67
CA VAL A 33 -0.26 14.64 -13.42
C VAL A 33 0.84 14.90 -12.39
N VAL A 34 0.61 15.85 -11.49
CA VAL A 34 1.54 16.13 -10.40
C VAL A 34 1.59 14.87 -9.55
N SER A 35 2.68 14.12 -9.70
CA SER A 35 2.97 12.93 -8.90
C SER A 35 3.17 13.39 -7.46
N ILE A 36 2.22 13.10 -6.57
CA ILE A 36 2.37 13.34 -5.14
C ILE A 36 3.63 12.58 -4.66
N PRO A 37 4.55 13.22 -3.93
CA PRO A 37 5.71 12.53 -3.39
C PRO A 37 5.31 11.30 -2.58
N GLN A 38 6.08 10.23 -2.69
CA GLN A 38 5.81 8.96 -2.03
C GLN A 38 7.07 8.36 -1.41
N VAL A 39 6.91 7.78 -0.21
CA VAL A 39 7.85 6.86 0.41
C VAL A 39 7.25 5.46 0.34
N SER A 40 8.06 4.47 0.00
CA SER A 40 7.64 3.08 0.00
C SER A 40 8.62 2.18 0.73
N PHE A 41 8.07 1.12 1.32
CA PHE A 41 8.81 0.07 1.97
C PHE A 41 8.38 -1.28 1.43
N GLN A 42 9.34 -2.09 0.96
CA GLN A 42 9.12 -3.46 0.56
C GLN A 42 9.85 -4.39 1.52
N PHE A 43 9.20 -5.48 1.91
CA PHE A 43 9.75 -6.52 2.76
C PHE A 43 9.52 -7.90 2.14
N GLU A 44 10.53 -8.75 2.20
CA GLU A 44 10.47 -10.15 1.77
C GLU A 44 11.27 -11.05 2.71
N ARG A 45 10.61 -12.06 3.29
CA ARG A 45 11.22 -13.12 4.09
C ARG A 45 10.37 -14.38 4.07
N VAL A 46 10.91 -15.46 3.53
CA VAL A 46 10.25 -16.76 3.50
C VAL A 46 10.06 -17.33 4.92
N GLY A 47 9.01 -18.15 5.10
CA GLY A 47 8.72 -18.80 6.39
C GLY A 47 7.95 -17.94 7.40
N LEU A 48 7.62 -16.68 7.06
CA LEU A 48 6.70 -15.87 7.85
C LEU A 48 5.25 -16.06 7.38
N PRO A 49 4.24 -15.79 8.23
CA PRO A 49 2.83 -15.78 7.83
C PRO A 49 2.53 -14.80 6.68
N VAL A 50 3.21 -13.65 6.67
CA VAL A 50 3.19 -12.67 5.58
C VAL A 50 4.62 -12.55 5.01
N PRO A 51 5.01 -13.45 4.09
CA PRO A 51 6.37 -13.50 3.59
C PRO A 51 6.75 -12.30 2.71
N LYS A 52 5.78 -11.58 2.16
CA LYS A 52 6.02 -10.43 1.29
C LYS A 52 4.96 -9.36 1.47
N PHE A 53 5.38 -8.11 1.64
CA PHE A 53 4.48 -6.98 1.60
C PHE A 53 5.16 -5.69 1.10
N THR A 54 4.32 -4.77 0.65
CA THR A 54 4.69 -3.42 0.23
C THR A 54 3.76 -2.43 0.89
N ILE A 55 4.33 -1.37 1.47
CA ILE A 55 3.60 -0.17 1.90
C ILE A 55 4.05 0.99 1.01
N VAL A 56 3.08 1.76 0.51
CA VAL A 56 3.32 3.05 -0.14
C VAL A 56 2.58 4.12 0.67
N VAL A 57 3.26 5.19 1.02
CA VAL A 57 2.71 6.36 1.73
C VAL A 57 2.98 7.58 0.87
N HIS A 58 1.92 8.30 0.52
CA HIS A 58 1.99 9.59 -0.15
C HIS A 58 2.08 10.71 0.89
N GLU A 59 2.61 11.86 0.48
CA GLU A 59 2.82 13.03 1.35
C GLU A 59 1.51 13.58 1.95
N ASP A 60 0.36 13.30 1.34
CA ASP A 60 -0.97 13.64 1.86
C ASP A 60 -1.50 12.66 2.93
N GLY A 61 -0.69 11.67 3.33
CA GLY A 61 -1.03 10.64 4.31
C GLY A 61 -1.91 9.51 3.76
N THR A 62 -2.26 9.52 2.47
CA THR A 62 -2.89 8.37 1.82
C THR A 62 -1.85 7.31 1.46
N GLY A 63 -2.27 6.05 1.34
CA GLY A 63 -1.35 5.00 0.97
C GLY A 63 -2.01 3.72 0.53
N THR A 64 -1.17 2.74 0.23
CA THR A 64 -1.59 1.37 -0.08
C THR A 64 -0.75 0.35 0.68
N TYR A 65 -1.40 -0.71 1.13
CA TYR A 65 -0.78 -1.91 1.67
C TYR A 65 -1.09 -3.08 0.74
N GLN A 66 -0.05 -3.74 0.26
CA GLN A 66 -0.15 -4.96 -0.55
C GLN A 66 0.62 -6.08 0.12
N ALA A 67 0.04 -7.27 0.24
CA ALA A 67 0.70 -8.39 0.90
C ALA A 67 0.36 -9.74 0.27
N GLN A 68 1.31 -10.66 0.37
CA GLN A 68 1.12 -12.08 0.07
C GLN A 68 1.09 -12.82 1.39
N VAL A 69 0.02 -13.58 1.64
CA VAL A 69 -0.14 -14.39 2.85
C VAL A 69 0.23 -15.83 2.52
N ALA A 70 1.04 -16.45 3.37
CA ALA A 70 1.40 -17.85 3.23
C ALA A 70 0.14 -18.73 3.34
N SER A 71 0.02 -19.74 2.49
CA SER A 71 -1.06 -20.72 2.59
C SER A 71 -0.84 -21.59 3.81
N VAL A 72 -1.81 -21.60 4.72
CA VAL A 72 -1.79 -22.48 5.90
C VAL A 72 -2.34 -23.83 5.47
N SER A 73 -1.47 -24.83 5.26
CA SER A 73 -1.92 -26.21 5.14
C SER A 73 -2.43 -26.67 6.50
N GLY A 74 -3.73 -26.95 6.61
CA GLY A 74 -4.35 -27.50 7.82
C GLY A 74 -3.63 -28.76 8.30
N GLY A 75 -3.55 -28.92 9.62
CA GLY A 75 -2.62 -29.81 10.31
C GLY A 75 -2.55 -31.28 9.83
N GLY A 76 -1.32 -31.78 9.80
CA GLY A 76 -0.98 -33.19 9.62
C GLY A 76 0.48 -33.32 9.19
N ARG A 77 1.25 -34.22 9.82
CA ARG A 77 2.66 -34.54 9.50
C ARG A 77 2.82 -35.19 8.11
N ALA A 78 2.44 -34.50 7.05
CA ALA A 78 2.73 -34.89 5.67
C ALA A 78 3.33 -33.68 4.95
N ALA A 79 4.42 -33.93 4.23
CA ALA A 79 5.19 -32.93 3.52
C ALA A 79 4.29 -31.92 2.79
N VAL A 80 4.43 -30.65 3.17
CA VAL A 80 3.64 -29.54 2.62
C VAL A 80 4.13 -29.28 1.19
N GLN A 81 3.35 -29.76 0.23
CA GLN A 81 3.40 -29.28 -1.13
C GLN A 81 2.68 -27.93 -1.17
N PRO A 82 3.22 -26.88 -1.83
CA PRO A 82 2.60 -25.56 -1.81
C PRO A 82 1.31 -25.59 -2.63
N THR A 83 0.19 -25.82 -1.97
CA THR A 83 -1.14 -25.70 -2.58
C THR A 83 -1.59 -24.25 -2.48
N ALA A 84 -2.02 -23.73 -3.64
CA ALA A 84 -2.62 -22.42 -3.93
C ALA A 84 -2.33 -21.29 -2.92
N SER A 85 -1.50 -20.32 -3.32
CA SER A 85 -1.29 -19.06 -2.58
C SER A 85 -2.62 -18.42 -2.21
N SER A 86 -2.79 -18.00 -0.95
CA SER A 86 -3.91 -17.14 -0.55
C SER A 86 -4.00 -15.92 -1.48
N PRO A 87 -5.21 -15.43 -1.82
CA PRO A 87 -5.34 -14.25 -2.66
C PRO A 87 -4.50 -13.09 -2.11
N PRO A 88 -3.81 -12.33 -2.97
CA PRO A 88 -3.03 -11.19 -2.52
C PRO A 88 -3.95 -10.17 -1.85
N VAL A 89 -3.49 -9.63 -0.72
CA VAL A 89 -4.17 -8.55 0.00
C VAL A 89 -3.80 -7.23 -0.68
N ASN A 90 -4.79 -6.38 -0.93
CA ASN A 90 -4.59 -5.01 -1.39
C ASN A 90 -5.60 -4.12 -0.67
N ARG A 91 -5.13 -3.21 0.19
CA ARG A 91 -5.97 -2.33 1.00
C ARG A 91 -5.45 -0.89 0.96
N PRO A 92 -6.34 0.12 0.85
CA PRO A 92 -5.94 1.49 1.13
C PRO A 92 -5.55 1.62 2.60
N ILE A 93 -4.61 2.51 2.88
CA ILE A 93 -4.24 2.90 4.25
C ILE A 93 -4.25 4.42 4.39
N LYS A 94 -4.38 4.86 5.63
CA LYS A 94 -4.24 6.24 6.08
C LYS A 94 -3.17 6.29 7.15
N ILE A 95 -2.25 7.24 7.00
CA ILE A 95 -1.17 7.50 7.94
C ILE A 95 -1.44 8.84 8.59
N SER A 96 -1.39 8.89 9.93
CA SER A 96 -1.59 10.12 10.69
C SER A 96 -0.64 11.24 10.23
N PRO A 97 -1.06 12.52 10.27
CA PRO A 97 -0.22 13.63 9.81
C PRO A 97 1.17 13.70 10.49
N PRO A 98 1.31 13.53 11.82
CA PRO A 98 2.63 13.54 12.46
C PRO A 98 3.53 12.39 11.98
N MET A 99 2.95 11.22 11.70
CA MET A 99 3.69 10.07 11.20
C MET A 99 4.12 10.28 9.74
N THR A 100 3.24 10.81 8.90
CA THR A 100 3.56 11.17 7.52
C THR A 100 4.71 12.18 7.48
N GLU A 101 4.64 13.25 8.28
CA GLU A 101 5.74 14.22 8.39
C GLU A 101 7.06 13.54 8.82
N THR A 102 7.00 12.66 9.83
CA THR A 102 8.18 11.93 10.31
C THR A 102 8.80 11.05 9.22
N ILE A 103 7.97 10.32 8.46
CA ILE A 103 8.41 9.44 7.37
C ILE A 103 9.13 10.26 6.29
N PHE A 104 8.53 11.35 5.82
CA PHE A 104 9.09 12.17 4.74
C PHE A 104 10.34 12.94 5.19
N LYS A 105 10.30 13.55 6.38
CA LYS A 105 11.48 14.19 6.97
C LYS A 105 12.66 13.23 7.10
N THR A 106 12.39 11.98 7.50
CA THR A 106 13.43 10.94 7.58
C THR A 106 13.95 10.55 6.20
N ALA A 107 13.08 10.43 5.19
CA ALA A 107 13.49 10.14 3.82
C ALA A 107 14.41 11.23 3.26
N HIS A 108 14.08 12.52 3.45
CA HIS A 108 14.95 13.63 3.03
C HIS A 108 16.29 13.63 3.79
N ALA A 109 16.27 13.38 5.10
CA ALA A 109 17.50 13.29 5.90
C ALA A 109 18.41 12.12 5.50
N LEU A 110 17.87 11.13 4.79
CA LEU A 110 18.57 9.97 4.25
C LEU A 110 18.87 10.10 2.74
N ASP A 111 18.95 11.34 2.22
CA ASP A 111 19.22 11.64 0.81
C ASP A 111 18.25 10.92 -0.14
N HIS A 112 16.96 10.90 0.21
CA HIS A 112 15.91 10.18 -0.54
C HIS A 112 16.21 8.67 -0.72
N PHE A 113 16.97 8.09 0.21
CA PHE A 113 17.51 6.73 0.15
C PHE A 113 18.53 6.49 -0.97
N ASN A 114 19.16 7.54 -1.50
CA ASN A 114 20.29 7.45 -2.42
C ASN A 114 21.63 7.26 -1.68
N MET A 115 21.64 6.29 -0.75
CA MET A 115 22.78 5.99 0.11
C MET A 115 22.90 4.50 0.39
N GLU A 116 24.03 4.06 0.93
CA GLU A 116 24.23 2.66 1.30
C GLU A 116 23.55 2.34 2.65
N CYS A 117 22.39 1.67 2.60
CA CYS A 117 21.65 1.28 3.81
C CYS A 117 22.14 -0.04 4.43
N ALA A 118 22.75 -0.94 3.65
CA ALA A 118 23.19 -2.23 4.13
C ALA A 118 24.41 -2.10 5.06
N SER A 119 24.38 -2.82 6.18
CA SER A 119 25.56 -2.97 7.04
C SER A 119 26.68 -3.71 6.30
N LYS A 120 27.93 -3.34 6.61
CA LYS A 120 29.14 -3.99 6.11
C LYS A 120 29.63 -5.10 7.04
N ALA A 121 28.94 -5.33 8.16
CA ALA A 121 29.29 -6.36 9.13
C ALA A 121 29.19 -7.76 8.51
N LYS A 122 30.12 -8.63 8.89
CA LYS A 122 30.11 -10.05 8.49
C LYS A 122 29.21 -10.85 9.43
N ASN A 123 28.71 -11.99 8.96
CA ASN A 123 27.93 -12.95 9.75
C ASN A 123 26.60 -12.40 10.28
N ILE A 124 25.96 -11.50 9.54
CA ILE A 124 24.62 -11.01 9.87
C ILE A 124 23.58 -12.08 9.51
N ALA A 125 22.72 -12.41 10.48
CA ALA A 125 21.60 -13.32 10.27
C ALA A 125 20.63 -12.76 9.20
N ASP A 126 19.95 -13.65 8.49
CA ASP A 126 18.90 -13.23 7.56
C ASP A 126 17.65 -12.77 8.33
N THR A 127 17.40 -11.45 8.27
CA THR A 127 16.26 -10.78 8.88
C THR A 127 15.20 -10.39 7.83
N GLY A 128 15.37 -10.84 6.58
CA GLY A 128 14.53 -10.49 5.44
C GLY A 128 15.11 -9.36 4.60
N LYS A 129 14.88 -9.46 3.29
CA LYS A 129 15.22 -8.45 2.29
C LYS A 129 14.27 -7.25 2.42
N LYS A 130 14.83 -6.05 2.55
CA LYS A 130 14.11 -4.79 2.75
C LYS A 130 14.54 -3.77 1.72
N THR A 131 13.60 -3.00 1.21
CA THR A 131 13.86 -1.87 0.33
C THR A 131 13.11 -0.66 0.85
N LEU A 132 13.80 0.45 1.06
CA LEU A 132 13.20 1.77 1.25
C LEU A 132 13.38 2.56 -0.04
N SER A 133 12.33 3.25 -0.49
CA SER A 133 12.41 4.07 -1.70
C SER A 133 11.63 5.37 -1.54
N TYR A 134 12.11 6.42 -2.18
CA TYR A 134 11.46 7.72 -2.30
C TYR A 134 11.28 8.07 -3.78
N LYS A 135 10.17 8.73 -4.10
CA LYS A 135 9.93 9.34 -5.41
C LYS A 135 9.12 10.62 -5.23
N GLY A 136 9.66 11.74 -5.66
CA GLY A 136 9.02 13.05 -5.61
C GLY A 136 9.52 13.95 -6.74
N VAL A 137 9.06 15.19 -6.75
CA VAL A 137 9.49 16.21 -7.73
C VAL A 137 10.91 16.71 -7.47
N ASP A 138 11.38 16.55 -6.24
CA ASP A 138 12.66 16.99 -5.70
C ASP A 138 13.74 15.89 -5.73
N GLY A 139 13.38 14.66 -6.12
CA GLY A 139 14.33 13.57 -6.22
C GLY A 139 13.70 12.18 -6.21
N GLN A 140 14.55 11.18 -6.37
CA GLN A 140 14.20 9.79 -6.20
C GLN A 140 15.43 9.02 -5.74
N GLY A 141 15.20 7.95 -4.98
CA GLY A 141 16.26 7.08 -4.52
C GLY A 141 15.68 5.81 -3.91
N SER A 142 16.55 4.82 -3.75
CA SER A 142 16.18 3.53 -3.19
C SER A 142 17.41 2.86 -2.62
N CYS A 143 17.25 2.24 -1.46
CA CYS A 143 18.30 1.43 -0.87
C CYS A 143 17.77 0.06 -0.45
N LEU A 144 18.54 -0.98 -0.81
CA LEU A 144 18.27 -2.38 -0.50
C LEU A 144 19.15 -2.84 0.66
N TYR A 145 18.59 -3.54 1.63
CA TYR A 145 19.32 -4.03 2.80
C TYR A 145 18.67 -5.27 3.42
N ASN A 146 19.47 -6.11 4.07
CA ASN A 146 18.97 -7.11 5.03
C ASN A 146 18.92 -6.48 6.43
N TYR A 147 20.04 -5.90 6.85
CA TYR A 147 20.24 -5.23 8.14
C TYR A 147 20.90 -3.87 7.91
N SER A 148 20.61 -2.90 8.77
CA SER A 148 21.23 -1.58 8.75
C SER A 148 21.74 -1.21 10.14
N GLU A 149 22.91 -0.58 10.19
CA GLU A 149 23.45 0.05 11.39
C GLU A 149 23.05 1.54 11.48
N ASN A 150 22.44 2.09 10.42
CA ASN A 150 21.92 3.45 10.43
C ASN A 150 20.62 3.50 11.23
N LYS A 151 20.65 4.21 12.37
CA LYS A 151 19.51 4.29 13.30
C LYS A 151 18.23 4.81 12.65
N SER A 152 18.33 5.78 11.73
CA SER A 152 17.15 6.32 11.02
C SER A 152 16.54 5.31 10.05
N VAL A 153 17.38 4.52 9.36
CA VAL A 153 16.90 3.40 8.52
C VAL A 153 16.20 2.34 9.39
N THR A 154 16.79 1.98 10.53
CA THR A 154 16.20 1.02 11.47
C THR A 154 14.88 1.51 12.05
N GLN A 155 14.80 2.76 12.52
CA GLN A 155 13.57 3.33 13.05
C GLN A 155 12.45 3.40 12.01
N LEU A 156 12.78 3.77 10.77
CA LEU A 156 11.81 3.82 9.68
C LEU A 156 11.35 2.41 9.28
N THR A 157 12.26 1.43 9.31
CA THR A 157 11.93 0.01 9.13
C THR A 157 10.92 -0.47 10.17
N GLU A 158 11.20 -0.22 11.45
CA GLU A 158 10.32 -0.61 12.56
C GLU A 158 8.94 0.03 12.42
N THR A 159 8.89 1.30 12.01
CA THR A 159 7.64 2.03 11.74
C THR A 159 6.81 1.33 10.67
N PHE A 160 7.39 1.02 9.51
CA PHE A 160 6.66 0.33 8.44
C PHE A 160 6.27 -1.10 8.83
N GLN A 161 7.11 -1.81 9.57
CA GLN A 161 6.79 -3.15 10.07
C GLN A 161 5.63 -3.11 11.08
N ALA A 162 5.57 -2.10 11.95
CA ALA A 162 4.48 -1.93 12.89
C ALA A 162 3.14 -1.57 12.21
N ILE A 163 3.18 -0.78 11.15
CA ILE A 163 2.00 -0.53 10.29
C ILE A 163 1.58 -1.84 9.61
N ALA A 164 2.52 -2.58 9.03
CA ALA A 164 2.24 -3.86 8.38
C ALA A 164 1.64 -4.89 9.34
N PHE A 165 2.14 -4.94 10.59
CA PHE A 165 1.60 -5.77 11.65
C PHE A 165 0.13 -5.44 11.90
N THR A 166 -0.21 -4.16 12.08
CA THR A 166 -1.60 -3.73 12.24
C THR A 166 -2.49 -4.16 11.07
N MET A 167 -2.00 -4.05 9.82
CA MET A 167 -2.76 -4.49 8.65
C MET A 167 -3.01 -6.00 8.62
N ASP A 168 -2.02 -6.81 9.02
CA ASP A 168 -2.20 -8.27 9.11
C ASP A 168 -3.14 -8.67 10.26
N GLU A 169 -3.01 -8.02 11.42
CA GLU A 169 -3.91 -8.23 12.56
C GLU A 169 -5.37 -7.88 12.20
N GLY A 170 -5.62 -6.78 11.47
CA GLY A 170 -6.97 -6.47 10.99
C GLY A 170 -7.58 -7.60 10.17
N ARG A 171 -6.80 -8.18 9.25
CA ARG A 171 -7.22 -9.33 8.44
C ARG A 171 -7.47 -10.58 9.30
N LYS A 172 -6.61 -10.85 10.29
CA LYS A 172 -6.77 -11.98 11.21
C LYS A 172 -8.03 -11.82 12.07
N LEU A 173 -8.25 -10.64 12.64
CA LEU A 173 -9.44 -10.32 13.42
C LEU A 173 -10.72 -10.50 12.61
N GLU A 174 -10.76 -10.03 11.35
CA GLU A 174 -11.90 -10.25 10.46
C GLU A 174 -12.18 -11.74 10.21
N PHE A 175 -11.13 -12.53 9.99
CA PHE A 175 -11.24 -13.97 9.80
C PHE A 175 -11.74 -14.68 11.06
N MET A 176 -11.11 -14.41 12.21
CA MET A 176 -11.45 -15.04 13.49
C MET A 176 -12.86 -14.64 13.95
N HIS A 177 -13.24 -13.37 13.77
CA HIS A 177 -14.60 -12.91 14.02
C HIS A 177 -15.66 -13.77 13.30
N ARG A 178 -15.38 -14.15 12.04
CA ARG A 178 -16.29 -14.97 11.24
C ARG A 178 -16.21 -16.47 11.52
N PHE A 179 -15.01 -17.00 11.77
CA PHE A 179 -14.76 -18.44 11.71
C PHE A 179 -14.15 -19.05 12.98
N ASP A 180 -13.53 -18.25 13.84
CA ASP A 180 -12.83 -18.71 15.06
C ASP A 180 -13.01 -17.72 16.21
N ARG A 181 -14.21 -17.72 16.78
CA ARG A 181 -14.58 -16.80 17.86
C ARG A 181 -13.82 -17.05 19.16
N LEU A 182 -13.35 -18.28 19.38
CA LEU A 182 -12.53 -18.64 20.54
C LEU A 182 -11.09 -18.11 20.36
N GLY A 183 -10.49 -18.27 19.18
CA GLY A 183 -9.19 -17.69 18.86
C GLY A 183 -9.16 -16.16 18.89
N LEU A 184 -10.28 -15.52 18.52
CA LEU A 184 -10.43 -14.06 18.59
C LEU A 184 -10.13 -13.50 20.00
N TYR A 185 -10.47 -14.25 21.05
CA TYR A 185 -10.24 -13.82 22.44
C TYR A 185 -8.74 -13.62 22.73
N SER A 186 -7.88 -14.53 22.31
CA SER A 186 -6.43 -14.38 22.48
C SER A 186 -5.84 -13.34 21.55
N GLU A 187 -6.35 -13.25 20.31
CA GLU A 187 -5.76 -12.37 19.30
C GLU A 187 -5.99 -10.89 19.61
N ILE A 188 -7.17 -10.52 20.11
CA ILE A 188 -7.44 -9.13 20.51
C ILE A 188 -6.54 -8.69 21.68
N ASP A 189 -6.12 -9.63 22.52
CA ASP A 189 -5.18 -9.38 23.61
C ASP A 189 -3.75 -9.17 23.08
N VAL A 190 -3.33 -9.95 22.08
CA VAL A 190 -2.06 -9.76 21.36
C VAL A 190 -2.02 -8.37 20.73
N LEU A 191 -3.01 -8.03 19.88
CA LEU A 191 -3.04 -6.72 19.23
C LEU A 191 -2.93 -5.58 20.25
N SER A 192 -3.67 -5.65 21.35
CA SER A 192 -3.65 -4.57 22.31
C SER A 192 -2.36 -4.48 23.13
N HIS A 193 -1.64 -5.58 23.33
CA HIS A 193 -0.26 -5.53 23.84
C HIS A 193 0.68 -4.86 22.84
N GLU A 194 0.61 -5.24 21.56
CA GLU A 194 1.48 -4.69 20.52
C GLU A 194 1.24 -3.18 20.29
N VAL A 195 0.01 -2.70 20.50
CA VAL A 195 -0.29 -1.25 20.50
C VAL A 195 0.41 -0.53 21.66
N GLN A 196 0.38 -1.10 22.87
CA GLN A 196 1.07 -0.52 24.04
C GLN A 196 2.58 -0.44 23.82
N GLU A 197 3.12 -1.46 23.15
CA GLU A 197 4.54 -1.60 22.86
C GLU A 197 4.98 -0.82 21.60
N LYS A 198 4.07 -0.07 20.96
CA LYS A 198 4.30 0.65 19.69
C LYS A 198 4.75 -0.24 18.53
N ARG A 199 4.46 -1.54 18.61
CA ARG A 199 4.69 -2.55 17.55
C ARG A 199 3.46 -2.75 16.67
N ALA A 200 2.33 -2.15 17.04
CA ALA A 200 1.17 -1.93 16.19
C ALA A 200 0.90 -0.42 16.08
N LEU A 201 0.97 0.12 14.87
CA LEU A 201 0.79 1.55 14.59
C LEU A 201 -0.35 1.79 13.61
N GLU A 202 -0.89 3.00 13.61
CA GLU A 202 -1.96 3.41 12.68
C GLU A 202 -3.21 2.49 12.78
N VAL A 203 -3.58 2.12 14.01
CA VAL A 203 -4.72 1.23 14.36
C VAL A 203 -6.04 1.67 13.73
N GLY A 204 -6.18 2.95 13.38
CA GLY A 204 -7.35 3.46 12.65
C GLY A 204 -7.61 2.75 11.32
N ASN A 205 -6.58 2.16 10.70
CA ASN A 205 -6.72 1.39 9.45
C ASN A 205 -7.55 0.10 9.61
N ILE A 206 -7.71 -0.41 10.83
CA ILE A 206 -8.50 -1.60 11.13
C ILE A 206 -9.77 -1.30 11.91
N ALA A 207 -10.16 -0.02 11.98
CA ALA A 207 -11.38 0.42 12.65
C ALA A 207 -12.65 -0.33 12.20
N PRO A 208 -12.85 -0.67 10.90
CA PRO A 208 -14.01 -1.48 10.50
C PRO A 208 -14.09 -2.85 11.19
N ALA A 209 -12.96 -3.54 11.33
CA ALA A 209 -12.88 -4.84 12.02
C ALA A 209 -13.20 -4.69 13.52
N LEU A 210 -12.63 -3.66 14.17
CA LEU A 210 -12.90 -3.36 15.57
C LEU A 210 -14.38 -3.04 15.81
N ARG A 211 -15.00 -2.21 14.95
CA ARG A 211 -16.43 -1.89 15.04
C ARG A 211 -17.33 -3.11 14.85
N ALA A 212 -16.98 -4.01 13.93
CA ALA A 212 -17.71 -5.26 13.74
C ALA A 212 -17.69 -6.12 15.02
N ILE A 213 -16.52 -6.25 15.65
CA ILE A 213 -16.36 -6.98 16.92
C ILE A 213 -17.17 -6.34 18.04
N ILE A 214 -17.14 -5.00 18.18
CA ILE A 214 -17.87 -4.28 19.23
C ILE A 214 -19.39 -4.52 19.13
N ALA A 215 -19.90 -4.57 17.90
CA ALA A 215 -21.32 -4.70 17.59
C ALA A 215 -21.87 -6.15 17.71
N ASP A 216 -21.02 -7.16 17.78
CA ASP A 216 -21.43 -8.56 17.89
C ASP A 216 -21.71 -8.94 19.36
N GLU A 217 -23.00 -8.96 19.74
CA GLU A 217 -23.45 -9.28 21.10
C GLU A 217 -23.24 -10.74 21.51
N ASP A 218 -23.05 -11.64 20.54
CA ASP A 218 -22.80 -13.05 20.83
C ASP A 218 -21.33 -13.32 21.23
N LEU A 219 -20.45 -12.30 21.16
CA LEU A 219 -19.07 -12.40 21.65
C LEU A 219 -18.98 -12.15 23.16
N MET A 220 -17.94 -12.72 23.76
CA MET A 220 -17.58 -12.43 25.14
C MET A 220 -17.41 -10.91 25.35
N GLN A 221 -18.05 -10.36 26.38
CA GLN A 221 -18.03 -8.92 26.68
C GLN A 221 -16.61 -8.34 26.73
N LYS A 222 -15.65 -9.07 27.32
CA LYS A 222 -14.25 -8.64 27.41
C LYS A 222 -13.60 -8.41 26.03
N VAL A 223 -13.93 -9.21 25.01
CA VAL A 223 -13.42 -9.04 23.64
C VAL A 223 -13.93 -7.72 23.07
N ARG A 224 -15.22 -7.45 23.23
CA ARG A 224 -15.88 -6.23 22.78
C ARG A 224 -15.30 -4.99 23.46
N GLU A 225 -15.11 -5.05 24.79
CA GLU A 225 -14.52 -3.97 25.57
C GLU A 225 -13.07 -3.68 25.15
N ARG A 226 -12.26 -4.72 24.87
CA ARG A 226 -10.89 -4.55 24.37
C ARG A 226 -10.87 -3.90 22.99
N ALA A 227 -11.74 -4.34 22.08
CA ALA A 227 -11.88 -3.74 20.75
C ALA A 227 -12.34 -2.27 20.84
N ALA A 228 -13.28 -1.95 21.74
CA ALA A 228 -13.72 -0.57 21.98
C ALA A 228 -12.58 0.32 22.48
N LYS A 229 -11.75 -0.18 23.40
CA LYS A 229 -10.57 0.55 23.89
C LYS A 229 -9.56 0.82 22.77
N LEU A 230 -9.28 -0.18 21.94
CA LEU A 230 -8.39 -0.03 20.78
C LEU A 230 -8.90 1.00 19.78
N LEU A 231 -10.21 0.98 19.49
CA LEU A 231 -10.84 1.92 18.58
C LEU A 231 -10.77 3.35 19.12
N ALA A 232 -11.08 3.55 20.41
CA ALA A 232 -10.99 4.87 21.05
C ALA A 232 -9.57 5.45 20.96
N GLN A 233 -8.54 4.64 21.27
CA GLN A 233 -7.12 5.04 21.14
C GLN A 233 -6.72 5.41 19.71
N ALA A 234 -7.37 4.82 18.70
CA ALA A 234 -7.11 5.12 17.30
C ALA A 234 -7.78 6.43 16.84
N GLU A 235 -8.87 6.82 17.48
CA GLU A 235 -9.66 8.02 17.17
C GLU A 235 -9.25 9.25 18.00
N GLU A 236 -8.44 9.05 19.05
CA GLU A 236 -7.85 10.15 19.82
C GLU A 236 -7.03 11.07 18.91
N PRO A 237 -7.29 12.39 18.91
CA PRO A 237 -6.48 13.34 18.15
C PRO A 237 -5.06 13.31 18.69
N LYS A 238 -4.10 13.06 17.79
CA LYS A 238 -2.66 13.06 18.08
C LYS A 238 -2.02 14.38 17.69
#